data_AF-A0A7L2QUC9-F1
#
_entry.id   AF-A0A7L2QUC9-F1
#
_cell.length_a   1.000
_cell.length_b   1.000
_cell.length_c   1.000
_cell.angle_alpha   90.00
_cell.angle_beta   90.00
_cell.angle_gamma   90.00
#
_symmetry.space_group_name_H-M   'P 1'
#
loop_
_entity.id
_entity.type
_entity.pdbx_description
1 polymer ?
#
loop_
_entity_poly.entity_id
_entity_poly.type
_entity_poly.pdbx_seq_one_letter_code
_entity_poly.pdbx_strand_id
1 'polypeptide(L)'
;QVHSVVEEMDGLDDVESSMLYYNQAVILYHLRQYTEAISVGEKLYQFIEPFEEKFAQAVCFLLVDLYLLTYQAEKALHLLAVLEKMISQGNNNSKNGKNESGNNTNKDSSNQKTESGALIEVAKSKIHQVRV
;
A
#
# COMPACT_ATOMS: atom_id res chain seq x y z
N GLN A 1 -7.39 -6.86 34.97
CA GLN A 1 -7.56 -7.97 33.99
C GLN A 1 -7.87 -7.32 32.66
N VAL A 2 -6.86 -7.11 31.83
CA VAL A 2 -7.03 -6.47 30.52
C VAL A 2 -7.51 -7.56 29.58
N HIS A 3 -8.78 -7.50 29.19
CA HIS A 3 -9.34 -8.42 28.21
C HIS A 3 -8.76 -8.02 26.86
N SER A 4 -7.74 -8.73 26.39
CA SER A 4 -7.34 -8.72 25.00
C SER A 4 -8.47 -9.39 24.21
N VAL A 5 -9.46 -8.61 23.82
CA VAL A 5 -10.44 -9.01 22.82
C VAL A 5 -9.72 -9.01 21.48
N VAL A 6 -8.90 -10.05 21.27
CA VAL A 6 -8.61 -10.51 19.93
C VAL A 6 -9.80 -11.39 19.61
N GLU A 7 -10.89 -10.76 19.20
CA GLU A 7 -12.01 -11.46 18.60
C GLU A 7 -11.44 -12.31 17.46
N GLU A 8 -11.65 -13.62 17.56
CA GLU A 8 -11.44 -14.56 16.46
C GLU A 8 -12.30 -14.06 15.30
N MET A 9 -11.71 -13.30 14.37
CA MET A 9 -12.46 -12.86 13.19
C MET A 9 -12.65 -14.09 12.32
N ASP A 10 -13.80 -14.72 12.51
CA ASP A 10 -14.31 -15.81 11.72
C ASP A 10 -14.68 -15.28 10.33
N GLY A 11 -14.52 -16.12 9.31
CA GLY A 11 -14.34 -15.73 7.92
C GLY A 11 -15.31 -14.66 7.35
N LEU A 12 -14.69 -13.64 6.74
CA LEU A 12 -15.08 -13.04 5.46
C LEU A 12 -16.46 -12.37 5.28
N ASP A 13 -17.11 -11.91 6.35
CA ASP A 13 -18.02 -10.74 6.26
C ASP A 13 -17.22 -9.40 6.26
N ASP A 14 -15.89 -9.48 6.17
CA ASP A 14 -14.91 -8.47 6.62
C ASP A 14 -14.35 -7.51 5.57
N VAL A 15 -14.82 -7.51 4.31
CA VAL A 15 -14.35 -6.51 3.31
C VAL A 15 -14.65 -5.09 3.81
N GLU A 16 -15.84 -4.89 4.37
CA GLU A 16 -16.26 -3.60 4.93
C GLU A 16 -15.46 -3.23 6.19
N SER A 17 -15.01 -4.22 6.96
CA SER A 17 -14.12 -4.07 8.12
C SER A 17 -12.64 -3.93 7.75
N SER A 18 -12.24 -4.20 6.51
CA SER A 18 -10.81 -4.28 6.12
C SER A 18 -10.09 -2.94 6.27
N MET A 19 -10.77 -1.82 6.02
CA MET A 19 -10.23 -0.49 6.29
C MET A 19 -10.05 -0.25 7.79
N LEU A 20 -10.96 -0.74 8.64
CA LEU A 20 -10.84 -0.66 10.10
C LEU A 20 -9.63 -1.45 10.59
N TYR A 21 -9.44 -2.67 10.09
CA TYR A 21 -8.27 -3.50 10.43
C TYR A 21 -6.96 -2.88 9.93
N TYR A 22 -6.94 -2.29 8.74
CA TYR A 22 -5.76 -1.58 8.25
C TYR A 22 -5.42 -0.40 9.18
N ASN A 23 -6.41 0.40 9.56
CA ASN A 23 -6.22 1.50 10.50
C ASN A 23 -5.74 1.00 11.87
N GLN A 24 -6.26 -0.13 12.34
CA GLN A 24 -5.78 -0.77 13.56
C GLN A 24 -4.30 -1.17 13.45
N ALA A 25 -3.89 -1.80 12.34
CA ALA A 25 -2.50 -2.15 12.10
C ALA A 25 -1.57 -0.92 12.07
N VAL A 26 -2.03 0.19 11.48
CA VAL A 26 -1.29 1.47 11.47
C VAL A 26 -1.14 2.04 12.90
N ILE A 27 -2.19 1.99 13.72
CA ILE A 27 -2.11 2.42 15.12
C ILE A 27 -1.11 1.55 15.89
N LEU A 28 -1.20 0.23 15.76
CA LEU A 28 -0.28 -0.72 16.39
C LEU A 28 1.18 -0.47 15.96
N TYR A 29 1.41 -0.21 14.67
CA TYR A 29 2.71 0.19 14.12
C TYR A 29 3.28 1.43 14.84
N HIS A 30 2.49 2.49 14.98
CA HIS A 30 2.92 3.71 15.65
C HIS A 30 3.13 3.53 17.17
N LEU A 31 2.40 2.61 17.80
CA LEU A 31 2.60 2.21 19.19
C LEU A 31 3.77 1.25 19.41
N ARG A 32 4.49 0.89 18.34
CA ARG A 32 5.58 -0.09 18.34
C ARG A 32 5.17 -1.52 18.75
N GLN A 33 3.88 -1.83 18.63
CA GLN A 33 3.33 -3.18 18.81
C GLN A 33 3.43 -3.95 17.48
N TYR A 34 4.67 -4.19 17.05
CA TYR A 34 4.94 -4.67 15.69
C TYR A 34 4.45 -6.09 15.44
N THR A 35 4.51 -6.97 16.44
CA THR A 35 4.05 -8.37 16.29
C THR A 35 2.55 -8.42 16.04
N GLU A 36 1.78 -7.62 16.80
CA GLU A 36 0.34 -7.50 16.65
C GLU A 36 -0.02 -6.83 15.31
N ALA A 37 0.69 -5.77 14.93
CA ALA A 37 0.51 -5.10 13.64
C ALA A 37 0.76 -6.06 12.46
N ILE A 38 1.79 -6.91 12.55
CA ILE A 38 2.07 -7.95 11.56
C ILE A 38 0.92 -8.95 11.49
N SER A 39 0.40 -9.42 12.63
CA SER A 39 -0.69 -10.40 12.64
C SER A 39 -1.95 -9.86 11.93
N VAL A 40 -2.33 -8.60 12.18
CA VAL A 40 -3.46 -7.96 11.49
C VAL A 40 -3.16 -7.75 10.01
N GLY A 41 -1.95 -7.28 9.67
CA GLY A 41 -1.53 -7.05 8.30
C GLY A 41 -1.46 -8.33 7.45
N GLU A 42 -0.89 -9.42 7.99
CA GLU A 42 -0.82 -10.72 7.30
C GLU A 42 -2.23 -11.27 7.04
N LYS A 43 -3.18 -11.08 7.97
CA LYS A 43 -4.57 -11.47 7.77
C LYS A 43 -5.25 -10.69 6.65
N LEU A 44 -5.05 -9.36 6.58
CA LEU A 44 -5.51 -8.55 5.46
C LEU A 44 -4.88 -9.00 4.14
N TYR A 45 -3.59 -9.34 4.16
CA TYR A 45 -2.85 -9.74 2.98
C TYR A 45 -3.36 -11.06 2.35
N GLN A 46 -3.85 -12.00 3.16
CA GLN A 46 -4.42 -13.27 2.66
C GLN A 46 -5.57 -13.09 1.67
N PHE A 47 -6.30 -11.99 1.77
CA PHE A 47 -7.45 -11.69 0.92
C PHE A 47 -7.23 -10.39 0.13
N ILE A 48 -5.98 -10.06 -0.19
CA ILE A 48 -5.64 -8.75 -0.75
C ILE A 48 -6.10 -8.54 -2.21
N GLU A 49 -6.23 -9.64 -2.97
CA GLU A 49 -6.54 -9.66 -4.40
C GLU A 49 -7.84 -8.94 -4.80
N PRO A 50 -8.98 -9.08 -4.09
CA PRO A 50 -10.21 -8.37 -4.43
C PRO A 50 -10.21 -6.86 -4.13
N PHE A 51 -9.22 -6.30 -3.43
CA PHE A 51 -9.23 -4.88 -3.08
C PHE A 51 -8.69 -3.97 -4.19
N GLU A 52 -9.01 -2.68 -4.08
CA GLU A 52 -8.42 -1.66 -4.94
C GLU A 52 -6.89 -1.63 -4.84
N GLU A 53 -6.23 -1.43 -5.98
CA GLU A 53 -4.76 -1.49 -6.10
C GLU A 53 -4.04 -0.61 -5.06
N LYS A 54 -4.53 0.61 -4.83
CA LYS A 54 -3.93 1.53 -3.86
C LYS A 54 -4.03 1.02 -2.43
N PHE A 55 -5.14 0.40 -2.08
CA PHE A 55 -5.33 -0.19 -0.75
C PHE A 55 -4.42 -1.41 -0.58
N ALA A 56 -4.37 -2.28 -1.60
CA ALA A 56 -3.46 -3.42 -1.63
C ALA A 56 -1.99 -3.01 -1.45
N GLN A 57 -1.55 -1.97 -2.18
CA GLN A 57 -0.21 -1.41 -2.06
C GLN A 57 0.06 -0.87 -0.65
N ALA A 58 -0.90 -0.15 -0.05
CA ALA A 58 -0.76 0.40 1.29
C ALA A 58 -0.54 -0.69 2.35
N VAL A 59 -1.33 -1.77 2.29
CA VAL A 59 -1.15 -2.96 3.16
C VAL A 59 0.24 -3.58 2.96
N CYS A 60 0.65 -3.76 1.71
CA CYS A 60 1.95 -4.34 1.38
C CYS A 60 3.13 -3.48 1.89
N PHE A 61 3.09 -2.16 1.71
CA PHE A 61 4.13 -1.27 2.20
C PHE A 61 4.22 -1.28 3.73
N LEU A 62 3.08 -1.26 4.43
CA LEU A 62 3.05 -1.37 5.89
C LEU A 62 3.70 -2.68 6.36
N LEU A 63 3.40 -3.81 5.70
CA LEU A 63 4.02 -5.10 6.02
C LEU A 63 5.52 -5.15 5.72
N VAL A 64 6.00 -4.51 4.63
CA VAL A 64 7.43 -4.38 4.36
C VAL A 64 8.13 -3.66 5.52
N ASP A 65 7.62 -2.51 5.94
CA ASP A 65 8.19 -1.74 7.04
C ASP A 65 8.22 -2.56 8.34
N LEU A 66 7.11 -3.23 8.66
CA LEU A 66 7.00 -4.10 9.84
C LEU A 66 7.98 -5.27 9.81
N TYR A 67 8.16 -5.94 8.66
CA TYR A 67 9.14 -7.01 8.52
C TYR A 67 10.57 -6.49 8.67
N LEU A 68 10.89 -5.32 8.14
CA LEU A 68 12.21 -4.71 8.31
C LEU A 68 12.48 -4.33 9.77
N LEU A 69 11.50 -3.75 10.46
CA LEU A 69 11.59 -3.41 11.89
C LEU A 69 11.71 -4.63 12.80
N THR A 70 11.23 -5.79 12.36
CA THR A 70 11.31 -7.07 13.08
C THR A 70 12.36 -8.03 12.53
N TYR A 71 13.26 -7.53 11.67
CA TYR A 71 14.39 -8.29 11.12
C TYR A 71 14.01 -9.52 10.27
N GLN A 72 12.82 -9.52 9.66
CA GLN A 72 12.33 -10.56 8.74
C GLN A 72 12.61 -10.19 7.27
N ALA A 73 13.88 -10.01 6.93
CA ALA A 73 14.30 -9.48 5.62
C ALA A 73 13.82 -10.33 4.42
N GLU A 74 13.75 -11.66 4.57
CA GLU A 74 13.29 -12.55 3.49
C GLU A 74 11.82 -12.32 3.14
N LYS A 75 10.95 -12.15 4.15
CA LYS A 75 9.53 -11.84 3.93
C LYS A 75 9.36 -10.45 3.29
N ALA A 76 10.13 -9.45 3.74
CA ALA A 76 10.13 -8.13 3.14
C ALA A 76 10.54 -8.17 1.66
N LEU A 77 11.61 -8.90 1.33
CA LEU A 77 12.07 -9.07 -0.04
C LEU A 77 11.00 -9.72 -0.93
N HIS A 78 10.34 -10.77 -0.43
CA HIS A 78 9.25 -11.41 -1.17
C HIS A 78 8.13 -10.42 -1.49
N LEU A 79 7.72 -9.61 -0.49
CA LEU A 79 6.62 -8.66 -0.66
C LEU A 79 6.99 -7.48 -1.57
N LEU A 80 8.26 -7.04 -1.56
CA LEU A 80 8.77 -6.06 -2.51
C LEU A 80 8.68 -6.55 -3.96
N ALA A 81 9.00 -7.83 -4.22
CA ALA A 81 8.86 -8.42 -5.55
C ALA A 81 7.39 -8.50 -6.00
N VAL A 82 6.45 -8.67 -5.07
CA VAL A 82 5.01 -8.59 -5.36
C VAL A 82 4.59 -7.16 -5.69
N LEU A 83 5.02 -6.18 -4.90
CA LEU A 83 4.76 -4.76 -5.13
C LEU A 83 5.28 -4.28 -6.50
N GLU A 84 6.49 -4.70 -6.91
CA GLU A 84 7.06 -4.36 -8.22
C GLU A 84 6.16 -4.82 -9.37
N LYS A 85 5.58 -6.02 -9.26
CA LYS A 85 4.65 -6.56 -10.26
C LYS A 85 3.33 -5.79 -10.27
N MET A 86 2.79 -5.46 -9.09
CA MET A 86 1.55 -4.67 -8.96
C MET A 86 1.70 -3.31 -9.67
N ILE A 87 2.77 -2.57 -9.39
CA ILE A 87 3.03 -1.25 -9.99
C ILE A 87 3.27 -1.33 -11.50
N SER A 88 3.97 -2.37 -11.96
CA SER A 88 4.27 -2.56 -13.39
C SER A 88 3.04 -2.88 -14.23
N GLN A 89 2.04 -3.55 -13.66
CA GLN A 89 0.81 -3.92 -14.37
C GLN A 89 -0.17 -2.74 -14.49
N GLY A 90 -0.27 -1.87 -13.47
CA GLY A 90 -1.15 -0.71 -13.47
C GLY A 90 -0.89 0.29 -14.63
N ASN A 91 0.35 0.38 -15.13
CA ASN A 91 0.74 1.29 -16.21
C ASN A 91 0.48 0.78 -17.64
N ASN A 92 0.18 -0.51 -17.83
CA ASN A 92 0.14 -1.13 -19.17
C ASN A 92 -1.25 -1.12 -19.83
N ASN A 93 -2.33 -0.78 -19.11
CA ASN A 93 -3.69 -0.79 -19.65
C ASN A 93 -4.05 0.43 -20.53
N SER A 94 -3.14 1.38 -20.75
CA SER A 94 -3.38 2.58 -21.59
C SER A 94 -2.72 2.54 -22.98
N LYS A 95 -2.08 1.43 -23.36
CA LYS A 95 -1.50 1.25 -24.71
C LYS A 95 -2.01 -0.03 -25.36
N ASN A 96 -3.30 -0.05 -25.73
CA ASN A 96 -3.72 -0.97 -26.76
C ASN A 96 -4.59 -0.25 -27.80
N GLY A 97 -3.92 0.20 -28.86
CA GLY A 97 -4.53 0.87 -29.99
C GLY A 97 -3.54 1.09 -31.13
N LYS A 98 -3.48 0.08 -32.03
CA LYS A 98 -2.92 0.08 -33.40
C LYS A 98 -1.39 -0.07 -33.62
N ASN A 99 -1.03 -1.30 -34.02
CA ASN A 99 -0.25 -1.68 -35.22
C ASN A 99 0.60 -0.60 -35.94
N GLU A 100 1.91 -0.82 -36.07
CA GLU A 100 2.60 -1.46 -37.22
C GLU A 100 4.07 -1.02 -37.37
N SER A 101 4.89 -1.95 -37.88
CA SER A 101 6.31 -1.89 -38.28
C SER A 101 6.92 -0.55 -38.68
N GLY A 102 8.18 -0.32 -38.30
CA GLY A 102 9.03 0.70 -38.95
C GLY A 102 10.37 0.92 -38.27
N ASN A 103 11.45 0.61 -39.00
CA ASN A 103 12.84 0.72 -38.61
C ASN A 103 13.35 2.19 -38.52
N ASN A 104 14.53 2.37 -37.92
CA ASN A 104 15.51 3.47 -38.06
C ASN A 104 15.52 4.73 -37.14
N THR A 105 16.65 4.82 -36.40
CA THR A 105 17.61 5.93 -36.20
C THR A 105 17.16 7.39 -35.90
N ASN A 106 17.72 7.86 -34.77
CA ASN A 106 18.29 9.19 -34.46
C ASN A 106 17.40 10.40 -34.08
N LYS A 107 17.83 10.99 -32.95
CA LYS A 107 17.97 12.43 -32.62
C LYS A 107 16.89 13.13 -31.78
N ASP A 108 17.38 13.77 -30.72
CA ASP A 108 16.89 14.88 -29.88
C ASP A 108 15.42 15.33 -30.01
N SER A 109 14.71 15.44 -28.89
CA SER A 109 14.40 16.74 -28.26
C SER A 109 13.39 16.63 -27.11
N SER A 110 13.73 17.35 -26.03
CA SER A 110 12.88 18.20 -25.19
C SER A 110 11.72 17.65 -24.32
N ASN A 111 11.82 18.05 -23.04
CA ASN A 111 10.76 18.54 -22.14
C ASN A 111 9.55 17.66 -21.81
N GLN A 112 9.57 17.10 -20.59
CA GLN A 112 8.43 17.14 -19.68
C GLN A 112 8.93 16.98 -18.24
N LYS A 113 9.20 18.10 -17.56
CA LYS A 113 9.44 18.11 -16.10
C LYS A 113 8.73 19.31 -15.48
N THR A 114 7.40 19.28 -15.55
CA THR A 114 6.53 20.15 -14.77
C THR A 114 5.28 19.34 -14.44
N GLU A 115 5.13 18.90 -13.18
CA GLU A 115 3.83 18.72 -12.47
C GLU A 115 3.94 17.89 -11.17
N SER A 116 5.10 17.39 -10.77
CA SER A 116 5.20 16.65 -9.49
C SER A 116 5.18 17.53 -8.23
N GLY A 117 5.26 18.86 -8.37
CA GLY A 117 5.34 19.79 -7.23
C GLY A 117 3.99 20.24 -6.65
N ALA A 118 2.91 20.20 -7.45
CA ALA A 118 1.63 20.80 -7.06
C ALA A 118 0.77 19.88 -6.17
N LEU A 119 1.02 18.58 -6.16
CA LEU A 119 0.21 17.61 -5.38
C LEU A 119 0.64 17.51 -3.91
N ILE A 120 1.82 18.03 -3.55
CA ILE A 120 2.35 17.93 -2.18
C ILE A 120 1.73 18.99 -1.24
N GLU A 121 1.20 20.11 -1.77
CA GLU A 121 0.57 21.15 -0.93
C GLU A 121 -0.87 20.82 -0.47
N VAL A 122 -1.54 19.83 -1.08
CA VAL A 122 -2.96 19.52 -0.77
C VAL A 122 -3.11 18.52 0.39
N ALA A 123 -2.03 17.86 0.83
CA ALA A 123 -2.06 16.85 1.89
C ALA A 123 -1.93 17.40 3.33
N LYS A 124 -2.28 18.68 3.58
CA LYS A 124 -2.34 19.22 4.95
C LYS A 124 -3.72 18.97 5.55
N SER A 125 -3.82 18.02 6.47
CA SER A 125 -5.00 17.83 7.33
C SER A 125 -5.28 19.09 8.16
N LYS A 126 -6.49 19.63 8.04
CA LYS A 126 -7.03 20.69 8.91
C LYS A 126 -7.37 20.10 10.28
N ILE A 127 -6.37 19.98 11.15
CA ILE A 127 -6.61 19.74 12.57
C ILE A 127 -7.37 20.95 13.14
N HIS A 128 -8.51 20.63 13.73
CA HIS A 128 -9.53 21.54 14.24
C HIS A 128 -8.97 22.64 15.17
N GLN A 129 -9.44 23.87 14.96
CA GLN A 129 -9.48 24.89 16.00
C GLN A 129 -10.35 24.38 17.15
N VAL A 130 -9.72 23.88 18.22
CA VAL A 130 -10.36 23.83 19.53
C VAL A 130 -9.76 24.98 20.32
N ARG A 131 -10.52 26.09 20.39
CA ARG A 131 -10.26 27.17 21.32
C ARG A 131 -10.47 26.65 22.74
N VAL A 132 -9.56 27.02 23.63
CA VAL A 132 -9.83 27.19 25.06
C VAL A 132 -9.68 28.67 25.36
#